data_AF-G1UPN6-F1
#
_entry.id   AF-G1UPN6-F1
#
_cell.length_a   1.000
_cell.length_b   1.000
_cell.length_c   1.000
_cell.angle_alpha   90.00
_cell.angle_beta   90.00
_cell.angle_gamma   90.00
#
_symmetry.space_group_name_H-M   'P 1'
#
loop_
_entity.id
_entity.type
_entity.pdbx_description
1 polymer ?
#
loop_
_entity_poly.entity_id
_entity_poly.type
_entity_poly.pdbx_seq_one_letter_code
_entity_poly.pdbx_strand_id
1 'polypeptide(L)'
;MTQGNPTPGSAAQPVGQEAQKKFASPLPDGIGLTLAQAKALVAEHNKTVIADDEPALIELTILNAFLGELEKLQTRHKEGLGRLMADKTDAYVSGVAAAVAQLTDSLSSASVEGIRKVFDDHAARLQVFKNSTTWLAVIVAVSALLNVAVFALKAVR
;
A
#
# COMPACT_ATOMS: atom_id res chain seq x y z
N MET A 1 -66.79 37.41 -80.91
CA MET A 1 -66.48 38.71 -80.29
C MET A 1 -66.12 38.40 -78.84
N THR A 2 -64.91 38.49 -78.30
CA THR A 2 -63.64 39.06 -78.78
C THR A 2 -62.50 38.41 -77.95
N GLN A 3 -61.33 38.22 -78.60
CA GLN A 3 -60.00 37.84 -78.07
C GLN A 3 -59.58 38.56 -76.77
N GLY A 4 -58.59 38.13 -75.97
CA GLY A 4 -57.52 37.15 -76.14
C GLY A 4 -56.56 37.20 -74.92
N ASN A 5 -55.72 36.17 -74.77
CA ASN A 5 -54.66 36.05 -73.74
C ASN A 5 -53.46 36.99 -74.08
N PRO A 6 -52.50 37.31 -73.16
CA PRO A 6 -51.44 36.36 -72.79
C PRO A 6 -50.82 36.49 -71.35
N THR A 7 -50.21 35.40 -70.88
CA THR A 7 -49.11 35.26 -69.86
C THR A 7 -47.76 35.82 -70.43
N PRO A 8 -46.53 35.78 -69.83
CA PRO A 8 -46.00 35.36 -68.49
C PRO A 8 -44.84 36.22 -67.87
N GLY A 9 -44.43 35.94 -66.62
CA GLY A 9 -43.00 36.05 -66.17
C GLY A 9 -42.55 37.18 -65.21
N SER A 10 -41.89 36.75 -64.12
CA SER A 10 -40.74 37.38 -63.39
C SER A 10 -40.87 38.76 -62.70
N ALA A 11 -40.79 38.78 -61.37
CA ALA A 11 -39.99 39.75 -60.59
C ALA A 11 -39.85 39.31 -59.12
N ALA A 12 -38.64 39.42 -58.59
CA ALA A 12 -38.24 39.07 -57.23
C ALA A 12 -38.39 40.23 -56.22
N GLN A 13 -38.31 39.87 -54.93
CA GLN A 13 -37.91 40.65 -53.73
C GLN A 13 -38.97 41.48 -52.96
N PRO A 14 -38.87 41.65 -51.61
CA PRO A 14 -37.61 41.76 -50.86
C PRO A 14 -37.44 40.93 -49.57
N VAL A 15 -36.18 40.96 -49.15
CA VAL A 15 -35.52 40.42 -47.95
C VAL A 15 -36.20 40.90 -46.66
N GLY A 16 -36.44 39.97 -45.72
CA GLY A 16 -36.88 40.26 -44.36
C GLY A 16 -36.25 39.27 -43.39
N GLN A 17 -35.18 39.73 -42.75
CA GLN A 17 -34.47 39.13 -41.61
C GLN A 17 -35.36 38.29 -40.68
N GLU A 18 -35.17 36.98 -40.66
CA GLU A 18 -35.51 36.18 -39.48
C GLU A 18 -34.28 35.43 -38.98
N ALA A 19 -33.64 36.09 -38.02
CA ALA A 19 -32.90 35.50 -36.91
C ALA A 19 -31.84 34.45 -37.27
N GLN A 20 -30.70 34.94 -37.75
CA GLN A 20 -29.42 34.41 -37.28
C GLN A 20 -29.37 34.62 -35.75
N LYS A 21 -29.93 33.68 -34.99
CA LYS A 21 -29.56 33.49 -33.60
C LYS A 21 -28.09 33.10 -33.63
N LYS A 22 -27.24 34.08 -33.37
CA LYS A 22 -25.84 33.89 -32.99
C LYS A 22 -25.84 32.92 -31.81
N PHE A 23 -25.65 31.64 -32.09
CA PHE A 23 -25.22 30.69 -31.08
C PHE A 23 -23.82 31.12 -30.69
N ALA A 24 -23.73 32.03 -29.72
CA ALA A 24 -22.50 32.19 -28.97
C ALA A 24 -22.28 30.83 -28.33
N SER A 25 -21.39 30.00 -28.89
CA SER A 25 -20.98 28.73 -28.28
C SER A 25 -20.34 29.09 -26.93
N PRO A 26 -21.02 28.84 -25.78
CA PRO A 26 -20.47 29.15 -24.48
C PRO A 26 -19.86 27.86 -23.93
N LEU A 27 -19.06 27.20 -24.74
CA LEU A 27 -18.46 25.94 -24.33
C LEU A 27 -17.15 26.26 -23.59
N PRO A 28 -16.98 25.77 -22.35
CA PRO A 28 -15.87 26.15 -21.49
C PRO A 28 -14.54 25.60 -22.01
N ASP A 29 -13.50 26.41 -21.91
CA ASP A 29 -12.13 25.94 -22.10
C ASP A 29 -11.78 24.83 -21.09
N GLY A 30 -11.01 23.84 -21.52
CA GLY A 30 -10.56 22.74 -20.64
C GLY A 30 -9.06 22.67 -20.46
N ILE A 31 -8.60 21.54 -19.91
CA ILE A 31 -7.22 21.31 -19.42
C ILE A 31 -6.19 21.25 -20.56
N GLY A 32 -6.60 20.88 -21.78
CA GLY A 32 -5.76 20.85 -22.96
C GLY A 32 -5.52 22.26 -23.53
N LEU A 33 -5.60 22.41 -24.86
CA LEU A 33 -5.58 23.74 -25.45
C LEU A 33 -6.92 24.44 -25.22
N THR A 34 -6.88 25.69 -24.79
CA THR A 34 -8.04 26.58 -24.86
C THR A 34 -8.48 26.77 -26.31
N LEU A 35 -9.76 27.09 -26.54
CA LEU A 35 -10.29 27.35 -27.89
C LEU A 35 -9.53 28.48 -28.58
N ALA A 36 -9.11 29.49 -27.81
CA ALA A 36 -8.29 30.60 -28.30
C ALA A 36 -6.89 30.14 -28.75
N GLN A 37 -6.22 29.31 -27.94
CA GLN A 37 -4.90 28.76 -28.30
C GLN A 37 -4.98 27.85 -29.52
N ALA A 38 -6.04 27.04 -29.64
CA ALA A 38 -6.21 26.16 -30.79
C ALA A 38 -6.46 26.94 -32.08
N LYS A 39 -7.28 28.00 -32.03
CA LYS A 39 -7.46 28.91 -33.17
C LYS A 39 -6.16 29.58 -33.58
N ALA A 40 -5.37 30.06 -32.61
CA ALA A 40 -4.08 30.67 -32.87
C ALA A 40 -3.11 29.69 -33.54
N LEU A 41 -3.03 28.45 -33.04
CA LEU A 41 -2.17 27.40 -33.57
C LEU A 41 -2.57 27.01 -35.00
N VAL A 42 -3.87 26.90 -35.27
CA VAL A 42 -4.37 26.59 -36.62
C VAL A 42 -4.09 27.75 -37.59
N ALA A 43 -4.32 29.00 -37.16
CA ALA A 43 -4.04 30.17 -37.98
C ALA A 43 -2.55 30.28 -38.33
N GLU A 44 -1.67 29.98 -37.38
CA GLU A 44 -0.21 29.97 -37.58
C GLU A 44 0.23 28.91 -38.61
N HIS A 45 -0.21 27.66 -38.46
CA HIS A 45 0.27 26.55 -39.27
C HIS A 45 -0.48 26.35 -40.59
N ASN A 46 -1.77 26.64 -40.62
CA ASN A 46 -2.64 26.34 -41.76
C ASN A 46 -3.06 27.60 -42.54
N LYS A 47 -2.71 28.80 -42.05
CA LYS A 47 -3.10 30.09 -42.63
C LYS A 47 -4.61 30.25 -42.82
N THR A 48 -5.40 29.53 -42.02
CA THR A 48 -6.86 29.53 -42.05
C THR A 48 -7.42 30.04 -40.73
N VAL A 49 -8.45 30.88 -40.81
CA VAL A 49 -9.17 31.38 -39.63
C VAL A 49 -10.41 30.53 -39.44
N ILE A 50 -10.48 29.84 -38.30
CA ILE A 50 -11.60 28.98 -37.92
C ILE A 50 -12.65 29.82 -37.17
N ALA A 51 -13.91 29.77 -37.63
CA ALA A 51 -15.04 30.42 -36.96
C ALA A 51 -15.46 29.67 -35.69
N ASP A 52 -16.13 30.34 -34.76
CA ASP A 52 -16.47 29.79 -33.43
C ASP A 52 -17.41 28.57 -33.46
N ASP A 53 -18.17 28.40 -34.54
CA ASP A 53 -19.16 27.34 -34.79
C ASP A 53 -18.62 26.18 -35.62
N GLU A 54 -17.33 26.21 -35.99
CA GLU A 54 -16.70 25.13 -36.74
C GLU A 54 -16.66 23.83 -35.94
N PRO A 55 -17.02 22.67 -36.55
CA PRO A 55 -17.09 21.39 -35.87
C PRO A 55 -15.78 20.99 -35.17
N ALA A 56 -14.63 21.43 -35.69
CA ALA A 56 -13.33 21.18 -35.08
C ALA A 56 -13.19 21.77 -33.65
N LEU A 57 -13.82 22.92 -33.37
CA LEU A 57 -13.77 23.54 -32.04
C LEU A 57 -14.76 22.91 -31.06
N ILE A 58 -15.88 22.42 -31.58
CA ILE A 58 -16.84 21.62 -30.80
C ILE A 58 -16.16 20.32 -30.36
N GLU A 59 -15.45 19.65 -31.28
CA GLU A 59 -14.66 18.45 -30.98
C GLU A 59 -13.56 18.73 -29.94
N LEU A 60 -12.82 19.83 -30.09
CA LEU A 60 -11.82 20.25 -29.10
C LEU A 60 -12.43 20.44 -27.71
N THR A 61 -13.64 21.00 -27.62
CA THR A 61 -14.30 21.17 -26.31
C THR A 61 -14.68 19.82 -25.71
N ILE A 62 -15.18 18.88 -26.51
CA ILE A 62 -15.50 17.53 -26.05
C ILE A 62 -14.22 16.81 -25.57
N LEU A 63 -13.11 16.94 -26.30
CA LEU A 63 -11.81 16.42 -25.89
C LEU A 63 -11.34 17.03 -24.56
N ASN A 64 -11.51 18.35 -24.41
CA ASN A 64 -11.18 19.07 -23.19
C ASN A 64 -12.02 18.61 -21.98
N ALA A 65 -13.32 18.37 -22.18
CA ALA A 65 -14.19 17.79 -21.16
C ALA A 65 -13.78 16.35 -20.81
N PHE A 66 -13.42 15.54 -21.81
CA PHE A 66 -12.91 14.19 -21.61
C PHE A 66 -11.60 14.16 -20.83
N LEU A 67 -10.66 15.05 -21.15
CA LEU A 67 -9.41 15.23 -20.39
C LEU A 67 -9.70 15.59 -18.92
N GLY A 68 -10.70 16.43 -18.66
CA GLY A 68 -11.18 16.74 -17.32
C GLY A 68 -11.69 15.52 -16.55
N GLU A 69 -12.50 14.69 -17.18
CA GLU A 69 -12.98 13.44 -16.55
C GLU A 69 -11.85 12.41 -16.36
N LEU A 70 -10.87 12.36 -17.27
CA LEU A 70 -9.68 11.54 -17.10
C LEU A 70 -8.84 11.99 -15.90
N GLU A 71 -8.61 13.28 -15.71
CA GLU A 71 -7.87 13.80 -14.55
C GLU A 71 -8.59 13.46 -13.24
N LYS A 72 -9.92 13.63 -13.18
CA LYS A 72 -10.73 13.23 -12.02
C LYS A 72 -10.59 11.74 -11.74
N LEU A 73 -10.65 10.91 -12.78
CA LEU A 73 -10.49 9.46 -12.64
C LEU A 73 -9.10 9.09 -12.15
N GLN A 74 -8.05 9.69 -12.71
CA GLN A 74 -6.67 9.47 -12.28
C GLN A 74 -6.44 9.91 -10.83
N THR A 75 -7.02 11.04 -10.43
CA THR A 75 -6.96 11.53 -9.05
C THR A 75 -7.60 10.53 -8.08
N ARG A 76 -8.84 10.09 -8.37
CA ARG A 76 -9.53 9.07 -7.58
C ARG A 76 -8.75 7.74 -7.53
N HIS A 77 -8.15 7.34 -8.64
CA HIS A 77 -7.32 6.14 -8.70
C HIS A 77 -6.08 6.26 -7.82
N LYS A 78 -5.36 7.40 -7.89
CA LYS A 78 -4.19 7.67 -7.07
C LYS A 78 -4.52 7.67 -5.57
N GLU A 79 -5.62 8.29 -5.19
CA GLU A 79 -6.11 8.28 -3.80
C GLU A 79 -6.47 6.86 -3.34
N GLY A 80 -7.19 6.10 -4.16
CA GLY A 80 -7.56 4.72 -3.87
C GLY A 80 -6.34 3.80 -3.73
N LEU A 81 -5.36 3.94 -4.64
CA LEU A 81 -4.11 3.19 -4.58
C LEU A 81 -3.28 3.58 -3.35
N GLY A 82 -3.24 4.86 -2.98
CA GLY A 82 -2.57 5.33 -1.77
C GLY A 82 -3.17 4.71 -0.50
N ARG A 83 -4.51 4.69 -0.39
CA ARG A 83 -5.21 4.01 0.69
C ARG A 83 -4.92 2.51 0.74
N LEU A 84 -5.02 1.82 -0.40
CA LEU A 84 -4.74 0.39 -0.48
C LEU A 84 -3.30 0.06 -0.06
N MET A 85 -2.33 0.87 -0.50
CA MET A 85 -0.93 0.68 -0.11
C MET A 85 -0.74 0.91 1.38
N ALA A 86 -1.34 1.96 1.97
CA ALA A 86 -1.29 2.19 3.41
C ALA A 86 -1.87 1.01 4.20
N ASP A 87 -3.08 0.54 3.84
CA ASP A 87 -3.72 -0.59 4.52
C ASP A 87 -2.87 -1.88 4.44
N LYS A 88 -2.26 -2.14 3.29
CA LYS A 88 -1.38 -3.31 3.08
C LYS A 88 -0.08 -3.17 3.85
N THR A 89 0.51 -1.97 3.91
CA THR A 89 1.71 -1.69 4.71
C THR A 89 1.42 -1.86 6.19
N ASP A 90 0.33 -1.33 6.71
CA ASP A 90 -0.04 -1.46 8.12
C ASP A 90 -0.30 -2.92 8.50
N ALA A 91 -1.04 -3.66 7.65
CA ALA A 91 -1.25 -5.09 7.84
C ALA A 91 0.06 -5.88 7.85
N TYR A 92 0.99 -5.56 6.94
CA TYR A 92 2.31 -6.19 6.88
C TYR A 92 3.13 -5.88 8.13
N VAL A 93 3.23 -4.61 8.54
CA VAL A 93 3.97 -4.19 9.74
C VAL A 93 3.38 -4.86 11.00
N SER A 94 2.05 -4.88 11.12
CA SER A 94 1.39 -5.57 12.23
C SER A 94 1.68 -7.08 12.23
N GLY A 95 1.68 -7.72 11.06
CA GLY A 95 2.00 -9.14 10.93
C GLY A 95 3.46 -9.46 11.32
N VAL A 96 4.40 -8.61 10.88
CA VAL A 96 5.82 -8.73 11.27
C VAL A 96 5.98 -8.56 12.79
N ALA A 97 5.34 -7.55 13.38
CA ALA A 97 5.39 -7.33 14.82
C ALA A 97 4.85 -8.54 15.61
N ALA A 98 3.73 -9.13 15.17
CA ALA A 98 3.16 -10.33 15.77
C ALA A 98 4.09 -11.55 15.66
N ALA A 99 4.68 -11.78 14.47
CA ALA A 99 5.62 -12.87 14.25
C ALA A 99 6.89 -12.73 15.10
N VAL A 100 7.41 -11.50 15.24
CA VAL A 100 8.56 -11.20 16.10
C VAL A 100 8.21 -11.44 17.57
N ALA A 101 7.06 -10.97 18.05
CA ALA A 101 6.62 -11.22 19.42
C ALA A 101 6.51 -12.72 19.72
N GLN A 102 5.89 -13.49 18.81
CA GLN A 102 5.79 -14.95 18.95
C GLN A 102 7.16 -15.64 18.94
N LEU A 103 8.09 -15.16 18.11
CA LEU A 103 9.46 -15.67 18.09
C LEU A 103 10.20 -15.36 19.41
N THR A 104 10.06 -14.14 19.93
CA THR A 104 10.64 -13.74 21.21
C THR A 104 10.09 -14.57 22.36
N ASP A 105 8.78 -14.79 22.42
CA ASP A 105 8.14 -15.63 23.45
C ASP A 105 8.63 -17.08 23.33
N SER A 106 8.72 -17.61 22.11
CA SER A 106 9.20 -18.98 21.87
C SER A 106 10.66 -19.14 22.30
N LEU A 107 11.53 -18.18 21.96
CA LEU A 107 12.95 -18.19 22.35
C LEU A 107 13.13 -17.99 23.86
N SER A 108 12.37 -17.10 24.48
CA SER A 108 12.38 -16.86 25.92
C SER A 108 11.97 -18.12 26.69
N SER A 109 10.85 -18.73 26.30
CA SER A 109 10.35 -19.98 26.88
C SER A 109 11.35 -21.12 26.72
N ALA A 110 11.87 -21.34 25.50
CA ALA A 110 12.85 -22.37 25.23
C ALA A 110 14.17 -22.15 26.01
N SER A 111 14.62 -20.90 26.16
CA SER A 111 15.83 -20.56 26.92
C SER A 111 15.64 -20.79 28.41
N VAL A 112 14.51 -20.34 28.97
CA VAL A 112 14.19 -20.52 30.40
C VAL A 112 14.04 -21.99 30.73
N GLU A 113 13.36 -22.76 29.88
CA GLU A 113 13.21 -24.21 30.06
C GLU A 113 14.56 -24.94 29.95
N GLY A 114 15.42 -24.51 29.01
CA GLY A 114 16.80 -25.01 28.91
C GLY A 114 17.62 -24.75 30.17
N ILE A 115 17.53 -23.52 30.72
CA ILE A 115 18.21 -23.15 31.98
C ILE A 115 17.70 -24.02 33.14
N ARG A 116 16.38 -24.18 33.30
CA ARG A 116 15.80 -25.04 34.35
C ARG A 116 16.30 -26.47 34.25
N LYS A 117 16.28 -27.05 33.05
CA LYS A 117 16.75 -28.42 32.82
C LYS A 117 18.23 -28.60 33.20
N VAL A 118 19.08 -27.61 32.89
CA VAL A 118 20.50 -27.64 33.29
C VAL A 118 20.65 -27.57 34.80
N PHE A 119 19.86 -26.75 35.49
CA PHE A 119 19.87 -26.68 36.95
C PHE A 119 19.36 -27.97 37.60
N ASP A 120 18.31 -28.57 37.08
CA ASP A 120 17.79 -29.85 37.57
C ASP A 120 18.82 -30.98 37.39
N ASP A 121 19.51 -31.04 36.25
CA ASP A 121 20.59 -32.01 36.02
C ASP A 121 21.77 -31.78 36.97
N HIS A 122 22.15 -30.51 37.22
CA HIS A 122 23.17 -30.19 38.22
C HIS A 122 22.74 -30.57 39.63
N ALA A 123 21.48 -30.32 40.02
CA ALA A 123 20.97 -30.69 41.32
C ALA A 123 20.98 -32.22 41.52
N ALA A 124 20.60 -32.98 40.49
CA ALA A 124 20.67 -34.44 40.49
C ALA A 124 22.12 -34.95 40.64
N ARG A 125 23.07 -34.40 39.86
CA ARG A 125 24.49 -34.74 39.98
C ARG A 125 25.06 -34.40 41.35
N LEU A 126 24.68 -33.25 41.92
CA LEU A 126 25.11 -32.84 43.25
C LEU A 126 24.60 -33.79 44.34
N GLN A 127 23.35 -34.27 44.21
CA GLN A 127 22.81 -35.27 45.14
C GLN A 127 23.58 -36.59 45.07
N VAL A 128 23.88 -37.07 43.87
CA VAL A 128 24.73 -38.26 43.68
C VAL A 128 26.10 -38.04 44.31
N PHE A 129 26.75 -36.90 44.04
CA PHE A 129 28.04 -36.56 44.63
C PHE A 129 28.01 -36.53 46.16
N LYS A 130 26.98 -35.91 46.75
CA LYS A 130 26.78 -35.88 48.21
C LYS A 130 26.62 -37.29 48.78
N ASN A 131 25.83 -38.14 48.14
CA ASN A 131 25.64 -39.51 48.57
C ASN A 131 26.96 -40.32 48.50
N SER A 132 27.70 -40.20 47.40
CA SER A 132 29.04 -40.82 47.26
C SER A 132 30.03 -40.30 48.30
N THR A 133 30.05 -38.99 48.56
CA THR A 133 30.92 -38.37 49.57
C THR A 133 30.56 -38.82 50.98
N THR A 134 29.27 -38.99 51.27
CA THR A 134 28.79 -39.49 52.57
C THR A 134 29.24 -40.93 52.77
N TRP A 135 29.13 -41.77 51.75
CA TRP A 135 29.64 -43.15 51.78
C TRP A 135 31.15 -43.21 51.98
N LEU A 136 31.92 -42.36 51.30
CA LEU A 136 33.36 -42.26 51.50
C LEU A 136 33.70 -41.81 52.93
N ALA A 137 32.98 -40.83 53.47
CA ALA A 137 33.16 -40.39 54.85
C ALA A 137 32.88 -41.51 55.87
N VAL A 138 31.85 -42.33 55.63
CA VAL A 138 31.55 -43.51 56.46
C VAL A 138 32.70 -44.51 56.41
N ILE A 139 33.22 -44.83 55.22
CA ILE A 139 34.36 -45.75 55.07
C ILE A 139 35.58 -45.23 55.84
N VAL A 140 35.92 -43.95 55.69
CA VAL A 140 37.04 -43.32 56.40
C VAL A 140 36.85 -43.38 57.91
N ALA A 141 35.65 -43.10 58.41
CA ALA A 141 35.34 -43.18 59.84
C ALA A 141 35.52 -44.62 60.38
N VAL A 142 35.04 -45.62 59.65
CA VAL A 142 35.23 -47.05 60.01
C VAL A 142 36.72 -47.41 59.99
N SER A 143 37.47 -47.00 58.97
CA SER A 143 38.92 -47.24 58.90
C SER A 143 39.67 -46.61 60.07
N ALA A 144 39.30 -45.39 60.46
CA ALA A 144 39.89 -44.71 61.62
C ALA A 144 39.60 -45.47 62.93
N LEU A 145 38.36 -45.92 63.14
CA LEU A 145 37.97 -46.69 64.33
C LEU A 145 38.72 -48.03 64.42
N LEU A 146 38.86 -48.74 63.30
CA LEU A 146 39.64 -49.98 63.25
C LEU A 146 41.11 -49.74 63.60
N ASN A 147 41.71 -48.67 63.07
CA ASN A 147 43.08 -48.30 63.39
C ASN A 147 43.26 -48.02 64.90
N VAL A 148 42.32 -47.29 65.52
CA VAL A 148 42.34 -47.01 66.97
C VAL A 148 42.16 -48.28 67.79
N ALA A 149 41.26 -49.18 67.40
CA ALA A 149 41.03 -50.45 68.10
C ALA A 149 42.28 -51.34 68.09
N VAL A 150 42.95 -51.47 66.94
CA VAL A 150 44.22 -52.21 66.84
C VAL A 150 45.30 -51.57 67.72
N PHE A 151 45.39 -50.24 67.75
CA PHE A 151 46.33 -49.54 68.62
C PHE A 151 46.07 -49.80 70.11
N ALA A 152 44.81 -49.71 70.55
CA ALA A 152 44.43 -49.99 71.94
C ALA A 152 44.71 -51.45 72.34
N LEU A 153 44.39 -52.42 71.48
CA LEU A 153 44.67 -53.84 71.74
C LEU A 153 46.17 -54.15 71.79
N LYS A 154 46.98 -53.45 70.99
CA LYS A 154 48.44 -53.58 71.02
C LYS A 154 49.07 -52.86 72.22
N ALA A 155 48.41 -51.85 72.79
CA ALA A 155 48.89 -51.12 73.97
C ALA A 155 48.58 -51.83 75.29
N VAL A 156 47.56 -52.69 75.34
CA VAL A 156 47.15 -53.45 76.53
C VAL A 156 47.87 -54.81 76.64
N ARG A 157 48.61 -55.22 75.61
CA ARG A 157 49.37 -56.47 75.55
C ARG A 157 50.87 -56.20 75.60
#